data_AF-A0A6L6UC48-F1
#
_entry.id   AF-A0A6L6UC48-F1
#
_cell.length_a   1.000
_cell.length_b   1.000
_cell.length_c   1.000
_cell.angle_alpha   90.00
_cell.angle_beta   90.00
_cell.angle_gamma   90.00
#
_symmetry.space_group_name_H-M   'P 1'
#
loop_
_entity.id
_entity.type
_entity.pdbx_description
1 polymer ?
#
loop_
_entity_poly.entity_id
_entity_poly.type
_entity_poly.pdbx_seq_one_letter_code
_entity_poly.pdbx_strand_id
1 'polypeptide(L)'
;VPVKGVNEEENNVQISLDPIEKIIEHAQVVLAPIYFEFDKSNITAQGAFELDKLVQVMNKYPEMVIKATSHTDSRGSESYNANLSDRRAKTTVQYVISKGIDESRISGEGKGESEPKVDCSNGCTK
;
A
#
# COMPACT_ATOMS: atom_id res chain seq x y z
N VAL A 1 -14.93 -20.21 -46.78
CA VAL A 1 -14.28 -21.04 -45.72
C VAL A 1 -14.79 -20.54 -44.38
N PRO A 2 -15.48 -21.35 -43.56
CA PRO A 2 -15.96 -20.89 -42.25
C PRO A 2 -14.84 -21.03 -41.21
N VAL A 3 -14.53 -19.95 -40.50
CA VAL A 3 -13.57 -19.93 -39.39
C VAL A 3 -14.24 -20.52 -38.15
N LYS A 4 -13.67 -21.60 -37.60
CA LYS A 4 -14.11 -22.23 -36.36
C LYS A 4 -13.94 -21.24 -35.21
N GLY A 5 -15.01 -21.01 -34.44
CA GLY A 5 -14.98 -20.22 -33.22
C GLY A 5 -13.97 -20.77 -32.23
N VAL A 6 -13.14 -19.89 -31.69
CA VAL A 6 -12.26 -20.17 -30.56
C VAL A 6 -13.16 -20.36 -29.34
N ASN A 7 -13.04 -21.52 -28.68
CA ASN A 7 -13.67 -21.76 -27.40
C ASN A 7 -12.98 -20.87 -26.37
N GLU A 8 -13.62 -19.77 -26.01
CA GLU A 8 -13.23 -18.97 -24.86
C GLU A 8 -13.62 -19.77 -23.61
N GLU A 9 -12.64 -20.41 -22.98
CA GLU A 9 -12.82 -20.97 -21.65
C GLU A 9 -13.07 -19.79 -20.70
N GLU A 10 -14.35 -19.54 -20.39
CA GLU A 10 -14.78 -18.63 -19.34
C GLU A 10 -14.21 -19.11 -18.00
N ASN A 11 -13.01 -18.64 -17.66
CA ASN A 11 -12.45 -18.81 -16.34
C ASN A 11 -13.29 -17.98 -15.36
N ASN A 12 -14.24 -18.63 -14.70
CA ASN A 12 -15.05 -18.04 -13.65
C ASN A 12 -14.17 -17.81 -12.41
N VAL A 13 -13.53 -16.64 -12.33
CA VAL A 13 -12.77 -16.23 -11.16
C VAL A 13 -13.76 -15.81 -10.08
N GLN A 14 -13.95 -16.66 -9.08
CA GLN A 14 -14.75 -16.33 -7.90
C GLN A 14 -13.98 -15.33 -7.03
N ILE A 15 -14.16 -14.03 -7.29
CA ILE A 15 -13.56 -12.95 -6.51
C ILE A 15 -14.39 -12.78 -5.23
N SER A 16 -13.92 -13.34 -4.12
CA SER A 16 -14.49 -13.06 -2.80
C SER A 16 -14.15 -11.62 -2.40
N LEU A 17 -15.17 -10.78 -2.25
CA LEU A 17 -14.99 -9.39 -1.81
C LEU A 17 -14.98 -9.33 -0.29
N ASP A 18 -13.87 -8.87 0.29
CA ASP A 18 -13.84 -8.55 1.71
C ASP A 18 -14.57 -7.21 1.98
N PRO A 19 -15.45 -7.14 3.00
CA PRO A 19 -16.16 -5.89 3.33
C PRO A 19 -15.20 -4.77 3.74
N ILE A 20 -15.45 -3.55 3.25
CA ILE A 20 -14.66 -2.35 3.53
C ILE A 20 -14.55 -2.05 5.04
N GLU A 21 -15.58 -2.38 5.82
CA GLU A 21 -15.61 -2.10 7.28
C GLU A 21 -14.55 -2.87 8.07
N LYS A 22 -14.04 -3.98 7.53
CA LYS A 22 -12.96 -4.76 8.14
C LYS A 22 -11.60 -4.05 8.07
N ILE A 23 -11.46 -3.02 7.22
CA ILE A 23 -10.22 -2.25 7.08
C ILE A 23 -9.98 -1.33 8.28
N ILE A 24 -11.05 -0.90 8.97
CA ILE A 24 -10.96 0.04 10.09
C ILE A 24 -10.98 -0.75 11.40
N GLU A 25 -9.81 -0.99 11.97
CA GLU A 25 -9.66 -1.63 13.29
C GLU A 25 -8.95 -0.67 14.25
N HIS A 26 -9.52 -0.42 15.43
CA HIS A 26 -8.87 0.34 16.52
C HIS A 26 -8.27 1.71 16.09
N ALA A 27 -8.98 2.46 15.24
CA ALA A 27 -8.53 3.73 14.65
C ALA A 27 -7.34 3.63 13.67
N GLN A 28 -7.04 2.42 13.18
CA GLN A 28 -6.06 2.16 12.14
C GLN A 28 -6.73 1.59 10.89
N VAL A 29 -6.26 2.03 9.73
CA VAL A 29 -6.60 1.42 8.45
C VAL A 29 -5.59 0.31 8.18
N VAL A 30 -6.03 -0.94 8.32
CA VAL A 30 -5.20 -2.11 8.05
C VAL A 30 -5.37 -2.49 6.58
N LEU A 31 -4.41 -2.08 5.75
CA LEU A 31 -4.32 -2.50 4.36
C LEU A 31 -3.45 -3.75 4.21
N ALA A 32 -3.66 -4.49 3.12
CA ALA A 32 -2.67 -5.48 2.70
C ALA A 32 -1.33 -4.78 2.37
N PRO A 33 -0.19 -5.51 2.39
CA PRO A 33 1.11 -4.91 2.13
C PRO A 33 1.15 -4.14 0.80
N ILE A 34 1.50 -2.86 0.86
CA ILE A 34 1.72 -2.04 -0.34
C ILE A 34 3.10 -2.39 -0.87
N TYR A 35 3.13 -3.19 -1.93
CA TYR A 35 4.39 -3.60 -2.55
C TYR A 35 4.94 -2.51 -3.48
N PHE A 36 6.21 -2.19 -3.25
CA PHE A 36 7.04 -1.40 -4.14
C PHE A 36 8.02 -2.34 -4.86
N GLU A 37 8.37 -2.04 -6.11
CA GLU A 37 9.47 -2.74 -6.75
C GLU A 37 10.79 -2.49 -6.00
N PHE A 38 11.73 -3.45 -6.06
CA PHE A 38 13.04 -3.34 -5.44
C PHE A 38 13.76 -2.06 -5.91
N ASP A 39 14.23 -1.25 -4.95
CA ASP A 39 14.86 0.06 -5.17
C ASP A 39 14.00 1.10 -5.94
N LYS A 40 12.68 0.91 -5.99
CA LYS A 40 11.76 1.90 -6.55
C LYS A 40 10.77 2.39 -5.51
N SER A 41 10.31 3.61 -5.71
CA SER A 41 9.16 4.17 -4.99
C SER A 41 7.88 4.13 -5.81
N ASN A 42 7.92 3.62 -7.04
CA ASN A 42 6.75 3.51 -7.90
C ASN A 42 5.75 2.50 -7.33
N ILE A 43 4.49 2.89 -7.26
CA ILE A 43 3.39 2.04 -6.82
C ILE A 43 3.08 1.02 -7.91
N THR A 44 3.13 -0.26 -7.54
CA THR A 44 2.75 -1.37 -8.42
C THR A 44 1.24 -1.39 -8.67
N ALA A 45 0.77 -2.11 -9.70
CA ALA A 45 -0.67 -2.28 -9.93
C ALA A 45 -1.40 -2.88 -8.71
N GLN A 46 -0.73 -3.80 -7.99
CA GLN A 46 -1.25 -4.37 -6.75
C GLN A 46 -1.31 -3.33 -5.62
N GLY A 47 -0.26 -2.52 -5.46
CA GLY A 47 -0.25 -1.41 -4.50
C GLY A 47 -1.33 -0.36 -4.80
N ALA A 48 -1.53 -0.06 -6.08
CA ALA A 48 -2.57 0.84 -6.56
C ALA A 48 -3.97 0.31 -6.20
N PHE A 49 -4.22 -1.00 -6.39
CA PHE A 49 -5.48 -1.63 -6.01
C PHE A 49 -5.78 -1.51 -4.52
N GLU A 50 -4.79 -1.73 -3.64
CA GLU A 50 -4.97 -1.56 -2.20
C GLU A 50 -5.20 -0.09 -1.82
N LEU A 51 -4.49 0.84 -2.46
CA LEU A 51 -4.68 2.27 -2.22
C LEU A 51 -6.03 2.78 -2.72
N ASP A 52 -6.58 2.19 -3.77
CA ASP A 52 -7.93 2.52 -4.24
C ASP A 52 -9.01 2.10 -3.24
N LYS A 53 -8.78 1.05 -2.42
CA LYS A 53 -9.66 0.74 -1.28
C LYS A 53 -9.59 1.82 -0.21
N LEU A 54 -8.38 2.31 0.11
CA LEU A 54 -8.20 3.43 1.04
C LEU A 54 -8.93 4.69 0.55
N VAL A 55 -8.81 5.03 -0.73
CA VAL A 55 -9.54 6.17 -1.33
C VAL A 55 -11.05 6.01 -1.16
N GLN A 56 -11.60 4.82 -1.40
CA GLN A 56 -13.02 4.56 -1.19
C GLN A 56 -13.44 4.75 0.27
N VAL A 57 -12.64 4.29 1.22
CA VAL A 57 -12.87 4.51 2.66
C VAL A 57 -12.85 6.00 2.99
N MET A 58 -11.84 6.74 2.54
CA MET A 58 -11.71 8.17 2.81
C MET A 58 -12.83 9.00 2.17
N ASN A 59 -13.39 8.54 1.04
CA ASN A 59 -14.58 9.14 0.44
C ASN A 59 -15.85 8.82 1.22
N LYS A 60 -15.98 7.60 1.76
CA LYS A 60 -17.10 7.21 2.64
C LYS A 60 -17.09 7.97 3.97
N TYR A 61 -15.90 8.32 4.48
CA TYR A 61 -15.72 9.03 5.75
C TYR A 61 -14.96 10.35 5.54
N PRO A 62 -15.66 11.47 5.21
CA PRO A 62 -15.02 12.75 4.88
C PRO A 62 -14.17 13.37 6.00
N GLU A 63 -14.46 13.06 7.27
CA GLU A 63 -13.69 13.55 8.42
C GLU A 63 -12.44 12.70 8.71
N MET A 64 -12.25 11.59 8.00
CA MET A 64 -11.09 10.72 8.20
C MET A 64 -9.82 11.42 7.74
N VAL A 65 -8.82 11.43 8.63
CA VAL A 65 -7.45 11.89 8.38
C VAL A 65 -6.50 10.72 8.58
N ILE A 66 -5.61 10.49 7.62
CA ILE A 66 -4.72 9.33 7.58
C ILE A 66 -3.26 9.77 7.65
N LYS A 67 -2.47 9.03 8.44
CA LYS A 67 -1.02 9.13 8.45
C LYS A 67 -0.43 7.83 7.89
N ALA A 68 0.17 7.91 6.71
CA ALA A 68 0.83 6.80 6.05
C ALA A 68 2.27 6.66 6.57
N THR A 69 2.55 5.58 7.28
CA THR A 69 3.90 5.29 7.80
C THR A 69 4.56 4.21 6.95
N SER A 70 5.78 4.46 6.48
CA SER A 70 6.57 3.48 5.73
C SER A 70 7.77 3.02 6.54
N HIS A 71 8.06 1.72 6.50
CA HIS A 71 9.19 1.08 7.17
C HIS A 71 10.07 0.37 6.13
N THR A 72 11.34 0.14 6.46
CA THR A 72 12.26 -0.68 5.68
C THR A 72 12.75 -1.87 6.51
N ASP A 73 13.33 -2.87 5.85
CA ASP A 73 14.10 -3.90 6.56
C ASP A 73 15.47 -3.33 7.00
N SER A 74 16.24 -4.12 7.74
CA SER A 74 17.54 -3.72 8.32
C SER A 74 18.73 -3.87 7.36
N ARG A 75 18.48 -4.14 6.06
CA ARG A 75 19.54 -4.29 5.07
C ARG A 75 19.85 -2.95 4.44
N GLY A 76 21.10 -2.53 4.55
CA GLY A 76 21.56 -1.21 4.08
C GLY A 76 21.98 -0.31 5.24
N SER A 77 22.31 0.95 4.95
CA SER A 77 22.60 1.93 6.00
C SER A 77 21.32 2.55 6.53
N GLU A 78 21.32 2.92 7.82
CA GLU A 78 20.23 3.65 8.47
C GLU A 78 19.79 4.87 7.65
N SER A 79 20.77 5.67 7.18
CA SER A 79 20.54 6.86 6.36
C SER A 79 19.87 6.54 5.02
N TYR A 80 20.20 5.40 4.41
CA TYR A 80 19.59 4.95 3.17
C TYR A 80 18.15 4.50 3.41
N ASN A 81 17.93 3.74 4.49
CA ASN A 81 16.63 3.24 4.91
C ASN A 81 15.66 4.35 5.32
N ALA A 82 16.15 5.38 6.01
CA ALA A 82 15.39 6.60 6.30
C ALA A 82 14.92 7.29 5.01
N ASN A 83 15.83 7.55 4.06
CA ASN A 83 15.48 8.19 2.79
C ASN A 83 14.54 7.32 1.93
N LEU A 84 14.73 6.00 1.93
CA LEU A 84 13.90 5.08 1.16
C LEU A 84 12.47 5.03 1.70
N SER A 85 12.31 4.89 3.03
CA SER A 85 10.99 4.91 3.66
C SER A 85 10.26 6.24 3.43
N ASP A 86 10.95 7.37 3.55
CA ASP A 86 10.36 8.69 3.33
C ASP A 86 9.86 8.87 1.88
N ARG A 87 10.66 8.46 0.89
CA ARG A 87 10.23 8.47 -0.53
C ARG A 87 9.01 7.59 -0.77
N ARG A 88 8.94 6.41 -0.15
CA ARG A 88 7.79 5.50 -0.25
C ARG A 88 6.54 6.11 0.38
N ALA A 89 6.65 6.65 1.59
CA ALA A 89 5.55 7.32 2.27
C ALA A 89 5.01 8.49 1.43
N LYS A 90 5.90 9.34 0.91
CA LYS A 90 5.53 10.45 0.02
C LYS A 90 4.83 9.97 -1.25
N THR A 91 5.32 8.90 -1.89
CA THR A 91 4.68 8.38 -3.10
C THR A 91 3.29 7.84 -2.84
N THR A 92 3.09 7.16 -1.70
CA THR A 92 1.77 6.73 -1.24
C THR A 92 0.81 7.90 -1.08
N VAL A 93 1.25 8.98 -0.40
CA VAL A 93 0.46 10.20 -0.23
C VAL A 93 0.09 10.81 -1.58
N GLN A 94 1.06 10.96 -2.48
CA GLN A 94 0.85 11.55 -3.80
C GLN A 94 -0.14 10.76 -4.64
N TYR A 95 -0.12 9.43 -4.56
CA TYR A 95 -1.11 8.60 -5.24
C TYR A 95 -2.53 8.85 -4.73
N VAL A 96 -2.73 8.87 -3.42
CA VAL A 96 -4.05 9.11 -2.81
C VAL A 96 -4.57 10.51 -3.15
N ILE A 97 -3.69 11.53 -3.13
CA ILE A 97 -4.03 12.90 -3.57
C ILE A 97 -4.40 12.90 -5.06
N SER A 98 -3.67 12.18 -5.92
CA SER A 98 -3.98 12.10 -7.36
C SER A 98 -5.35 11.47 -7.65
N LYS A 99 -5.92 10.74 -6.68
CA LYS A 99 -7.26 10.14 -6.74
C LYS A 99 -8.36 11.07 -6.19
N GLY A 100 -8.03 12.30 -5.82
CA GLY A 100 -8.97 13.35 -5.43
C GLY A 100 -9.16 13.54 -3.92
N ILE A 101 -8.33 12.92 -3.09
CA ILE A 101 -8.31 13.18 -1.64
C ILE A 101 -7.54 14.47 -1.36
N ASP A 102 -8.10 15.33 -0.51
CA ASP A 102 -7.47 16.58 -0.10
C ASP A 102 -6.14 16.36 0.65
N GLU A 103 -5.14 17.19 0.39
CA GLU A 103 -3.80 17.08 0.99
C GLU A 103 -3.82 17.20 2.53
N SER A 104 -4.77 17.94 3.09
CA SER A 104 -4.92 18.08 4.55
C SER A 104 -5.37 16.79 5.23
N ARG A 105 -5.92 15.85 4.46
CA ARG A 105 -6.49 14.59 4.97
C ARG A 105 -5.50 13.43 4.94
N ILE A 106 -4.33 13.60 4.33
CA ILE A 106 -3.33 12.54 4.29
C ILE A 106 -1.90 13.08 4.44
N SER A 107 -1.15 12.48 5.35
CA SER A 107 0.28 12.78 5.57
C SER A 107 1.12 11.52 5.45
N GLY A 108 2.42 11.67 5.20
CA GLY A 108 3.36 10.56 5.03
C GLY A 108 4.61 10.74 5.87
N GLU A 109 5.05 9.69 6.56
CA GLU A 109 6.29 9.67 7.33
C GLU A 109 7.07 8.37 7.09
N GLY A 110 8.36 8.50 6.78
CA GLY A 110 9.29 7.38 6.75
C GLY A 110 9.90 7.13 8.12
N LYS A 111 9.82 5.89 8.62
CA LYS A 111 10.45 5.46 9.88
C LYS A 111 11.77 4.72 9.70
N GLY A 112 12.18 4.48 8.46
CA GLY A 112 13.34 3.65 8.15
C GLY A 112 13.24 2.28 8.83
N GLU A 113 14.33 1.86 9.45
CA GLU A 113 14.44 0.62 10.22
C GLU A 113 14.19 0.79 11.72
N SER A 114 13.79 2.00 12.18
CA SER A 114 13.66 2.32 13.61
C SER A 114 12.48 1.65 14.31
N GLU A 115 11.49 1.20 13.54
CA GLU A 115 10.29 0.51 14.04
C GLU A 115 9.99 -0.72 13.18
N PRO A 116 10.81 -1.78 13.21
CA PRO A 116 10.57 -2.93 12.38
C PRO A 116 9.36 -3.72 12.92
N LYS A 117 8.45 -4.12 12.02
CA LYS A 117 7.30 -4.96 12.37
C LYS A 117 7.71 -6.31 12.98
N VAL A 118 8.92 -6.76 12.65
CA VAL A 118 9.53 -7.98 13.17
C VAL A 118 10.77 -7.58 13.96
N ASP A 119 10.80 -7.92 15.25
CA ASP A 119 12.00 -7.77 16.06
C ASP A 119 13.06 -8.78 15.59
N CYS A 120 14.10 -8.26 14.93
CA CYS A 120 15.21 -9.06 14.41
C CYS A 120 16.35 -9.27 15.42
N SER A 121 16.15 -8.96 16.70
CA SER A 121 17.17 -9.12 17.76
C SER A 121 17.74 -10.55 17.86
N ASN A 122 16.97 -11.57 17.44
CA ASN A 122 17.34 -12.98 17.56
C ASN A 122 17.57 -13.72 16.22
N GLY A 123 18.06 -13.04 15.19
CA GLY A 123 18.64 -13.72 14.02
C GLY A 123 17.81 -13.67 12.75
N CYS A 124 17.58 -12.47 12.23
CA CYS A 124 17.27 -12.31 10.82
C CYS A 124 18.56 -12.50 9.98
N THR A 125 18.48 -13.24 8.88
CA THR A 125 19.59 -13.32 7.91
C THR A 125 19.81 -11.95 7.29
N LYS A 126 21.00 -11.37 7.51
CA LYS A 126 21.44 -10.10 6.92
C LYS A 126 21.62 -10.23 5.41
#